data_AF-A0A6A7A079-F1
#
_entry.id   AF-A0A6A7A079-F1
#
_cell.length_a   1.000
_cell.length_b   1.000
_cell.length_c   1.000
_cell.angle_alpha   90.00
_cell.angle_beta   90.00
_cell.angle_gamma   90.00
#
_symmetry.space_group_name_H-M   'P 1'
#
loop_
_entity.id
_entity.type
_entity.pdbx_description
1 polymer ?
#
loop_
_entity_poly.entity_id
_entity_poly.type
_entity_poly.pdbx_seq_one_letter_code
_entity_poly.pdbx_strand_id
1 'polypeptide(L)'
;MQLSISTLASLASTASAARFLLQVPPTGLLNPSTLPSTTHATLQSSGPPIDAYLTRSNTFSFANVSAGSYLATVHCRDYVFEPLRIDVSVEEAVEGSGEKKEVVRAWQTFLGNEWDNKGESRGEGGNGLVVEARPVGTKFFYQERSGFSPMSFLKNPMILMAVVSMGLMFGMPKLMENMDPEMKEEFEEMQKTGVLGSGTTNTASQIQNFDLASWMAGKTDTGSTPRGQSPAGQAKKR
;
A
#
# COMPACT_ATOMS: atom_id res chain seq x y z
N MET A 1 -61.24 48.56 -3.25
CA MET A 1 -59.86 48.14 -2.90
C MET A 1 -59.93 46.72 -2.39
N GLN A 2 -59.67 45.72 -3.25
CA GLN A 2 -59.53 44.31 -2.84
C GLN A 2 -58.03 43.99 -2.89
N LEU A 3 -57.45 43.65 -1.73
CA LEU A 3 -56.06 43.24 -1.62
C LEU A 3 -56.00 41.72 -1.83
N SER A 4 -55.43 41.30 -2.95
CA SER A 4 -55.10 39.89 -3.22
C SER A 4 -53.96 39.44 -2.30
N ILE A 5 -54.28 38.57 -1.34
CA ILE A 5 -53.31 37.83 -0.54
C ILE A 5 -53.09 36.50 -1.26
N SER A 6 -52.13 36.45 -2.18
CA SER A 6 -51.85 35.22 -2.94
C SER A 6 -50.37 35.12 -3.31
N THR A 7 -49.47 35.22 -2.32
CA THR A 7 -48.05 34.90 -2.51
C THR A 7 -47.47 34.39 -1.19
N LEU A 8 -46.93 33.17 -1.20
CA LEU A 8 -46.14 32.44 -0.18
C LEU A 8 -46.70 31.04 0.18
N ALA A 9 -47.10 30.26 -0.82
CA ALA A 9 -47.14 28.80 -0.67
C ALA A 9 -45.71 28.25 -0.77
N SER A 10 -45.01 28.27 0.36
CA SER A 10 -44.06 27.25 0.83
C SER A 10 -43.24 26.48 -0.22
N LEU A 11 -42.00 26.92 -0.46
CA LEU A 11 -40.90 25.98 -0.70
C LEU A 11 -40.58 25.27 0.64
N ALA A 12 -41.46 24.40 1.10
CA ALA A 12 -41.12 23.43 2.14
C ALA A 12 -40.34 22.31 1.43
N SER A 13 -39.05 22.52 1.21
CA SER A 13 -38.16 21.39 0.87
C SER A 13 -38.27 20.41 2.03
N THR A 14 -38.86 19.23 1.81
CA THR A 14 -38.93 18.18 2.82
C THR A 14 -37.51 17.77 3.15
N ALA A 15 -36.95 18.35 4.21
CA ALA A 15 -35.64 17.99 4.70
C ALA A 15 -35.73 16.58 5.26
N SER A 16 -35.24 15.60 4.51
CA SER A 16 -34.94 14.28 5.04
C SER A 16 -33.84 14.44 6.09
N ALA A 17 -34.03 13.82 7.25
CA ALA A 17 -33.18 13.88 8.42
C ALA A 17 -32.90 12.45 8.91
N ALA A 18 -32.22 11.67 8.08
CA ALA A 18 -31.82 10.32 8.43
C ALA A 18 -30.83 10.33 9.60
N ARG A 19 -30.95 9.32 10.46
CA ARG A 19 -30.05 9.07 11.58
C ARG A 19 -29.49 7.66 11.44
N PHE A 20 -28.19 7.49 11.62
CA PHE A 20 -27.54 6.19 11.67
C PHE A 20 -26.31 6.25 12.58
N LEU A 21 -25.85 5.08 13.01
CA LEU A 21 -24.68 4.94 13.88
C LEU A 21 -23.63 4.10 13.15
N LEU A 22 -22.38 4.55 13.18
CA LEU A 22 -21.24 3.69 12.84
C LEU A 22 -20.69 3.09 14.12
N GLN A 23 -20.72 1.78 14.27
CA GLN A 23 -20.16 1.09 15.42
C GLN A 23 -18.80 0.51 15.10
N VAL A 24 -17.83 0.70 15.98
CA VAL A 24 -16.53 0.02 15.90
C VAL A 24 -16.63 -1.32 16.62
N PRO A 25 -16.60 -2.45 15.91
CA PRO A 25 -16.70 -3.76 16.55
C PRO A 25 -15.39 -4.10 17.28
N PRO A 26 -15.46 -4.81 18.43
CA PRO A 26 -14.29 -5.43 19.02
C PRO A 26 -13.83 -6.57 18.12
N THR A 27 -12.58 -6.50 17.66
CA THR A 27 -11.97 -7.53 16.81
C THR A 27 -10.66 -8.00 17.43
N GLY A 28 -10.10 -9.13 16.97
CA GLY A 28 -8.80 -9.58 17.45
C GLY A 28 -7.66 -8.56 17.23
N LEU A 29 -7.83 -7.64 16.28
CA LEU A 29 -6.88 -6.57 15.96
C LEU A 29 -7.06 -5.30 16.80
N LEU A 30 -8.29 -5.05 17.28
CA LEU A 30 -8.67 -3.78 17.89
C LEU A 30 -9.59 -3.99 19.08
N ASN A 31 -9.18 -3.44 20.22
CA ASN A 31 -10.07 -3.14 21.34
C ASN A 31 -10.56 -1.68 21.22
N PRO A 32 -11.87 -1.42 21.05
CA PRO A 32 -12.37 -0.06 20.85
C PRO A 32 -12.04 0.91 22.01
N SER A 33 -11.86 0.39 23.23
CA SER A 33 -11.50 1.22 24.39
C SER A 33 -10.08 1.80 24.34
N THR A 34 -9.20 1.28 23.49
CA THR A 34 -7.84 1.79 23.31
C THR A 34 -7.74 2.82 22.20
N LEU A 35 -8.85 3.15 21.53
CA LEU A 35 -8.85 4.15 20.48
C LEU A 35 -8.53 5.54 21.05
N PRO A 36 -7.68 6.34 20.37
CA PRO A 36 -7.37 7.68 20.80
C PRO A 36 -8.62 8.57 20.74
N SER A 37 -8.72 9.54 21.65
CA SER A 37 -9.83 10.50 21.70
C SER A 37 -9.92 11.41 20.46
N THR A 38 -8.86 11.49 19.67
CA THR A 38 -8.82 12.20 18.38
C THR A 38 -9.54 11.45 17.27
N THR A 39 -10.00 10.21 17.53
CA THR A 39 -10.71 9.40 16.54
C THR A 39 -12.07 10.01 16.23
N HIS A 40 -12.30 10.31 14.96
CA HIS A 40 -13.56 10.85 14.48
C HIS A 40 -13.90 10.24 13.12
N ALA A 41 -15.19 10.19 12.81
CA ALA A 41 -15.69 9.80 11.51
C ALA A 41 -16.16 11.05 10.76
N THR A 42 -15.89 11.09 9.46
CA THR A 42 -16.34 12.17 8.57
C THR A 42 -17.23 11.59 7.50
N LEU A 43 -18.33 12.27 7.20
CA LEU A 43 -19.28 11.93 6.17
C LEU A 43 -19.20 13.01 5.09
N GLN A 44 -18.68 12.63 3.93
CA GLN A 44 -18.42 13.55 2.82
C GLN A 44 -19.39 13.28 1.67
N SER A 45 -19.93 14.34 1.08
CA SER A 45 -20.69 14.31 -0.17
C SER A 45 -20.31 15.55 -0.99
N SER A 46 -21.25 16.16 -1.70
CA SER A 46 -21.02 17.41 -2.46
C SER A 46 -20.99 18.68 -1.58
N GLY A 47 -21.44 18.60 -0.33
CA GLY A 47 -21.51 19.72 0.62
C GLY A 47 -20.39 19.73 1.67
N PRO A 48 -20.53 20.57 2.71
CA PRO A 48 -19.65 20.56 3.87
C PRO A 48 -19.61 19.16 4.50
N PRO A 49 -18.42 18.68 4.93
CA PRO A 49 -18.31 17.41 5.63
C PRO A 49 -19.06 17.47 6.96
N ILE A 50 -19.72 16.37 7.31
CA ILE A 50 -20.35 16.20 8.62
C ILE A 50 -19.43 15.32 9.45
N ASP A 51 -19.04 15.81 10.62
CA ASP A 51 -18.11 15.11 11.50
C ASP A 51 -18.83 14.55 12.72
N ALA A 52 -18.43 13.36 13.15
CA ALA A 52 -18.91 12.70 14.35
C ALA A 52 -17.74 12.16 15.16
N TYR A 53 -17.73 12.42 16.47
CA TYR A 53 -16.69 11.95 17.38
C TYR A 53 -17.03 10.59 18.00
N LEU A 54 -16.00 9.85 18.38
CA LEU A 54 -16.16 8.55 19.03
C LEU A 54 -16.83 8.72 20.40
N THR A 55 -17.92 8.00 20.62
CA THR A 55 -18.63 7.97 21.90
C THR A 55 -18.13 6.84 22.81
N ARG A 56 -18.49 6.86 24.10
CA ARG A 56 -18.18 5.79 25.07
C ARG A 56 -18.81 4.43 24.71
N SER A 57 -19.84 4.42 23.86
CA SER A 57 -20.43 3.19 23.32
C SER A 57 -19.69 2.64 22.10
N ASN A 58 -18.52 3.19 21.77
CA ASN A 58 -17.73 2.83 20.58
C ASN A 58 -18.47 3.08 19.26
N THR A 59 -19.32 4.11 19.25
CA THR A 59 -20.13 4.48 18.08
C THR A 59 -19.88 5.93 17.68
N PHE A 60 -20.02 6.22 16.39
CA PHE A 60 -20.12 7.55 15.82
C PHE A 60 -21.58 7.81 15.44
N SER A 61 -22.14 8.92 15.90
CA SER A 61 -23.55 9.25 15.66
C SER A 61 -23.68 10.30 14.58
N PHE A 62 -24.34 9.94 13.48
CA PHE A 62 -24.73 10.88 12.43
C PHE A 62 -26.24 11.08 12.51
N ALA A 63 -26.63 12.34 12.68
CA ALA A 63 -28.03 12.76 12.72
C ALA A 63 -28.25 13.89 11.72
N ASN A 64 -29.49 14.04 11.28
CA ASN A 64 -29.89 15.08 10.33
C ASN A 64 -29.15 14.99 8.98
N VAL A 65 -28.99 13.76 8.48
CA VAL A 65 -28.36 13.50 7.18
C VAL A 65 -29.42 13.55 6.09
N SER A 66 -29.22 14.40 5.08
CA SER A 66 -30.15 14.53 3.95
C SER A 66 -30.09 13.33 3.01
N ALA A 67 -31.13 13.13 2.21
CA ALA A 67 -31.12 12.15 1.14
C ALA A 67 -29.97 12.42 0.15
N GLY A 68 -29.22 11.37 -0.20
CA GLY A 68 -28.01 11.50 -1.02
C GLY A 68 -27.04 10.35 -0.79
N SER A 69 -25.97 10.35 -1.57
CA SER A 69 -24.87 9.39 -1.44
C SER A 69 -23.68 10.07 -0.74
N TYR A 70 -23.12 9.36 0.23
CA TYR A 70 -22.05 9.85 1.08
C TYR A 70 -20.91 8.84 1.19
N LEU A 71 -19.71 9.35 1.38
CA LEU A 71 -18.53 8.58 1.76
C LEU A 71 -18.27 8.78 3.26
N ALA A 72 -18.42 7.72 4.04
CA ALA A 72 -18.04 7.69 5.44
C ALA A 72 -16.62 7.16 5.59
N THR A 73 -15.78 7.93 6.28
CA THR A 73 -14.39 7.55 6.58
C THR A 73 -14.10 7.78 8.06
N VAL A 74 -13.43 6.81 8.69
CA VAL A 74 -13.01 6.93 10.10
C VAL A 74 -11.54 7.28 10.15
N HIS A 75 -11.23 8.42 10.76
CA HIS A 75 -9.88 8.93 10.93
C HIS A 75 -9.38 8.57 12.32
N CYS A 76 -8.40 7.68 12.37
CA CYS A 76 -7.69 7.30 13.58
C CYS A 76 -6.18 7.43 13.38
N ARG A 77 -5.45 7.71 14.46
CA ARG A 77 -3.98 7.74 14.42
C ARG A 77 -3.39 6.34 14.27
N ASP A 78 -3.89 5.37 15.03
CA ASP A 78 -3.20 4.09 15.19
C ASP A 78 -3.74 2.99 14.26
N TYR A 79 -4.96 3.16 13.76
CA TYR A 79 -5.66 2.16 12.93
C TYR A 79 -6.18 2.75 11.61
N VAL A 80 -6.26 1.91 10.59
CA VAL A 80 -6.94 2.16 9.32
C VAL A 80 -8.28 1.46 9.36
N PHE A 81 -9.34 2.18 9.01
CA PHE A 81 -10.68 1.63 8.84
C PHE A 81 -11.03 1.57 7.36
N GLU A 82 -11.96 0.68 7.03
CA GLU A 82 -12.50 0.63 5.68
C GLU A 82 -13.39 1.86 5.40
N PRO A 83 -13.34 2.41 4.18
CA PRO A 83 -14.29 3.43 3.78
C PRO A 83 -15.64 2.77 3.47
N LEU A 84 -16.71 3.45 3.87
CA LEU A 84 -18.09 3.00 3.65
C LEU A 84 -18.81 3.99 2.75
N ARG A 85 -19.53 3.48 1.75
CA ARG A 85 -20.51 4.26 0.99
C ARG A 85 -21.84 4.15 1.71
N ILE A 86 -22.48 5.29 1.98
CA ILE A 86 -23.78 5.37 2.64
C ILE A 86 -24.72 6.09 1.69
N ASP A 87 -25.75 5.39 1.20
CA ASP A 87 -26.83 6.02 0.44
C ASP A 87 -28.04 6.18 1.37
N VAL A 88 -28.58 7.39 1.41
CA VAL A 88 -29.83 7.73 2.11
C VAL A 88 -30.89 8.00 1.06
N SER A 89 -31.91 7.15 0.97
CA SER A 89 -33.08 7.33 0.12
C SER A 89 -34.33 7.57 0.97
N VAL A 90 -35.31 8.27 0.39
CA VAL A 90 -36.65 8.40 0.96
C VAL A 90 -37.56 7.53 0.11
N GLU A 91 -37.99 6.41 0.66
CA GLU A 91 -38.84 5.43 -0.01
C GLU A 91 -40.22 5.43 0.65
N GLU A 92 -41.28 5.13 -0.10
CA GLU A 92 -42.62 4.98 0.49
C GLU A 92 -42.70 3.65 1.23
N ALA A 93 -43.17 3.65 2.48
CA ALA A 93 -43.23 2.46 3.32
C ALA A 93 -44.15 1.36 2.74
N VAL A 94 -45.20 1.78 2.03
CA VAL A 94 -46.12 0.95 1.27
C VAL A 94 -46.48 1.75 0.01
N GLU A 95 -46.36 1.13 -1.17
CA GLU A 95 -46.70 1.78 -2.44
C GLU A 95 -48.11 2.36 -2.37
N GLY A 96 -48.23 3.70 -2.43
CA GLY A 96 -49.51 4.40 -2.41
C GLY A 96 -50.06 4.79 -1.02
N SER A 97 -49.35 4.54 0.09
CA SER A 97 -49.76 5.06 1.40
C SER A 97 -49.35 6.53 1.62
N GLY A 98 -48.42 7.04 0.81
CA GLY A 98 -47.84 8.38 0.95
C GLY A 98 -46.94 8.55 2.20
N GLU A 99 -46.73 7.48 2.97
CA GLU A 99 -45.85 7.51 4.14
C GLU A 99 -44.39 7.37 3.70
N LYS A 100 -43.67 8.49 3.73
CA LYS A 100 -42.25 8.56 3.37
C LYS A 100 -41.39 8.05 4.52
N LYS A 101 -40.65 6.97 4.28
CA LYS A 101 -39.69 6.39 5.20
C LYS A 101 -38.27 6.55 4.66
N GLU A 102 -37.37 6.93 5.54
CA GLU A 102 -35.96 7.04 5.21
C GLU A 102 -35.31 5.66 5.29
N VAL A 103 -34.63 5.28 4.23
CA VAL A 103 -33.88 4.04 4.11
C VAL A 103 -32.41 4.41 3.97
N VAL A 104 -31.59 3.84 4.85
CA VAL A 104 -30.14 3.98 4.84
C VAL A 104 -29.57 2.64 4.39
N ARG A 105 -28.74 2.69 3.36
CA ARG A 105 -28.01 1.53 2.84
C ARG A 105 -26.52 1.82 2.95
N ALA A 106 -25.77 0.86 3.46
CA ALA A 106 -24.33 0.95 3.62
C ALA A 106 -23.63 -0.14 2.83
N TRP A 107 -22.58 0.24 2.11
CA TRP A 107 -21.71 -0.69 1.37
C TRP A 107 -20.26 -0.42 1.72
N GLN A 108 -19.44 -1.45 1.71
CA GLN A 108 -18.00 -1.31 1.68
C GLN A 108 -17.57 -0.77 0.32
N THR A 109 -16.68 0.21 0.33
CA THR A 109 -16.09 0.76 -0.89
C THR A 109 -14.57 0.73 -0.82
N PHE A 110 -13.91 1.02 -1.93
CA PHE A 110 -12.47 1.11 -2.03
C PHE A 110 -12.12 2.38 -2.81
N LEU A 111 -11.13 3.14 -2.33
CA LEU A 111 -10.68 4.32 -3.05
C LEU A 111 -10.11 3.92 -4.41
N GLY A 112 -10.51 4.65 -5.45
CA GLY A 112 -10.08 4.41 -6.84
C GLY A 112 -11.07 3.64 -7.70
N ASN A 113 -12.12 3.07 -7.13
CA ASN A 113 -13.21 2.46 -7.89
C ASN A 113 -14.25 3.51 -8.35
N GLU A 114 -14.96 3.22 -9.44
CA GLU A 114 -16.11 4.03 -9.86
C GLU A 114 -17.18 4.06 -8.77
N TRP A 115 -17.86 5.21 -8.62
CA TRP A 115 -18.85 5.39 -7.55
C TRP A 115 -19.96 4.33 -7.65
N ASP A 116 -20.45 4.04 -8.85
CA ASP A 116 -21.53 3.07 -9.10
C ASP A 116 -21.16 1.62 -8.78
N ASN A 117 -19.87 1.31 -8.65
CA ASN A 117 -19.41 0.00 -8.20
C ASN A 117 -19.60 -0.13 -6.69
N LYS A 118 -20.79 -0.61 -6.29
CA LYS A 118 -21.11 -0.92 -4.90
C LYS A 118 -20.49 -2.26 -4.52
N GLY A 119 -19.63 -2.25 -3.51
CA GLY A 119 -19.01 -3.46 -2.98
C GLY A 119 -19.97 -4.26 -2.09
N GLU A 120 -19.41 -4.97 -1.10
CA GLU A 120 -20.18 -5.76 -0.15
C GLU A 120 -21.17 -4.89 0.65
N SER A 121 -22.43 -5.32 0.74
CA SER A 121 -23.42 -4.62 1.58
C SER A 121 -23.12 -4.85 3.06
N ARG A 122 -23.05 -3.76 3.83
CA ARG A 122 -22.81 -3.75 5.28
C ARG A 122 -24.08 -3.57 6.10
N GLY A 123 -25.22 -3.43 5.43
CA GLY A 123 -26.52 -3.37 6.06
C GLY A 123 -27.46 -2.40 5.34
N GLU A 124 -28.74 -2.68 5.48
CA GLU A 124 -29.83 -1.83 5.02
C GLU A 124 -30.84 -1.75 6.15
N GLY A 125 -31.34 -0.54 6.39
CA GLY A 125 -32.33 -0.34 7.43
C GLY A 125 -32.92 1.06 7.40
N GLY A 126 -33.88 1.28 8.30
CA GLY A 126 -34.49 2.59 8.45
C GLY A 126 -33.67 3.54 9.31
N ASN A 127 -34.36 4.56 9.80
CA ASN A 127 -33.81 5.54 10.73
C ASN A 127 -33.33 4.83 12.03
N GLY A 128 -32.03 4.92 12.33
CA GLY A 128 -31.37 4.26 13.46
C GLY A 128 -30.52 3.04 13.10
N LEU A 129 -30.25 2.78 11.81
CA LEU A 129 -29.37 1.69 11.36
C LEU A 129 -27.99 1.78 12.05
N VAL A 130 -27.49 0.63 12.50
CA VAL A 130 -26.13 0.48 13.02
C VAL A 130 -25.28 -0.22 11.97
N VAL A 131 -24.23 0.43 11.51
CA VAL A 131 -23.30 -0.09 10.49
C VAL A 131 -21.95 -0.34 11.14
N GLU A 132 -21.37 -1.50 10.89
CA GLU A 132 -20.04 -1.83 11.41
C GLU A 132 -18.93 -1.13 10.61
N ALA A 133 -18.08 -0.37 11.30
CA ALA A 133 -16.86 0.20 10.76
C ALA A 133 -15.67 -0.69 11.16
N ARG A 134 -15.25 -1.62 10.30
CA ARG A 134 -14.20 -2.58 10.64
C ARG A 134 -12.80 -1.99 10.45
N PRO A 135 -11.88 -2.25 11.39
CA PRO A 135 -10.47 -1.92 11.21
C PRO A 135 -9.85 -2.89 10.20
N VAL A 136 -9.13 -2.35 9.23
CA VAL A 136 -8.42 -3.10 8.18
C VAL A 136 -6.99 -3.40 8.59
N GLY A 137 -6.35 -2.52 9.37
CA GLY A 137 -4.98 -2.72 9.83
C GLY A 137 -4.45 -1.61 10.74
N THR A 138 -3.20 -1.76 11.19
CA THR A 138 -2.49 -0.77 12.01
C THR A 138 -1.68 0.19 11.14
N LYS A 139 -1.60 1.46 11.54
CA LYS A 139 -0.78 2.46 10.87
C LYS A 139 0.66 2.41 11.40
N PHE A 140 1.62 2.25 10.50
CA PHE A 140 3.04 2.34 10.81
C PHE A 140 3.59 3.64 10.25
N PHE A 141 4.04 4.54 11.13
CA PHE A 141 4.59 5.84 10.74
C PHE A 141 6.13 5.83 10.66
N TYR A 142 6.74 4.80 11.25
CA TYR A 142 8.19 4.68 11.33
C TYR A 142 8.66 3.52 10.48
N GLN A 143 9.78 3.74 9.80
CA GLN A 143 10.53 2.68 9.17
C GLN A 143 11.57 2.18 10.17
N GLU A 144 11.57 0.88 10.45
CA GLU A 144 12.62 0.29 11.25
C GLU A 144 13.96 0.44 10.53
N ARG A 145 14.99 0.90 11.25
CA ARG A 145 16.34 0.95 10.69
C ARG A 145 16.81 -0.48 10.47
N SER A 146 17.36 -0.76 9.29
CA SER A 146 18.05 -2.01 9.04
C SER A 146 19.20 -2.15 10.05
N GLY A 147 19.02 -3.01 11.04
CA GLY A 147 20.03 -3.29 12.06
C GLY A 147 21.16 -4.17 11.53
N PHE A 148 22.17 -4.37 12.37
CA PHE A 148 23.19 -5.38 12.09
C PHE A 148 22.57 -6.78 12.24
N SER A 149 22.43 -7.50 11.12
CA SER A 149 22.01 -8.90 11.12
C SER A 149 23.18 -9.77 10.66
N PRO A 150 23.83 -10.53 11.56
CA PRO A 150 24.93 -11.45 11.19
C PRO A 150 24.51 -12.41 10.08
N MET A 151 23.26 -12.86 10.09
CA MET A 151 22.70 -13.75 9.08
C MET A 151 22.55 -13.05 7.72
N SER A 152 22.17 -11.77 7.71
CA SER A 152 22.12 -10.97 6.48
C SER A 152 23.52 -10.67 5.94
N PHE A 153 24.53 -10.56 6.81
CA PHE A 153 25.92 -10.36 6.44
C PHE A 153 26.51 -11.61 5.78
N LEU A 154 26.24 -12.79 6.32
CA LEU A 154 26.65 -14.07 5.73
C LEU A 154 25.97 -14.32 4.36
N LYS A 155 24.69 -13.95 4.22
CA LYS A 155 23.95 -14.05 2.97
C LYS A 155 24.34 -12.99 1.93
N ASN A 156 25.21 -12.05 2.27
CA ASN A 156 25.68 -11.06 1.33
C ASN A 156 26.73 -11.69 0.40
N PRO A 157 26.50 -11.73 -0.92
CA PRO A 157 27.38 -12.40 -1.88
C PRO A 157 28.80 -11.85 -1.85
N MET A 158 29.01 -10.55 -1.56
CA MET A 158 30.35 -9.99 -1.49
C MET A 158 31.16 -10.54 -0.31
N ILE A 159 30.51 -10.71 0.85
CA ILE A 159 31.17 -11.26 2.04
C ILE A 159 31.42 -12.75 1.88
N LEU A 160 30.49 -13.49 1.27
CA LEU A 160 30.68 -14.91 1.00
C LEU A 160 31.83 -15.14 0.02
N MET A 161 31.92 -14.33 -1.06
CA MET A 161 33.05 -14.37 -1.99
C MET A 161 34.37 -13.95 -1.32
N ALA A 162 34.34 -12.98 -0.41
CA ALA A 162 35.52 -12.59 0.38
C ALA A 162 36.01 -13.73 1.29
N VAL A 163 35.09 -14.46 1.94
CA VAL A 163 35.45 -15.61 2.79
C VAL A 163 35.95 -16.79 1.95
N VAL A 164 35.29 -17.10 0.83
CA VAL A 164 35.72 -18.19 -0.09
C VAL A 164 37.09 -17.87 -0.69
N SER A 165 37.31 -16.65 -1.16
CA SER A 165 38.62 -16.23 -1.72
C SER A 165 39.73 -16.26 -0.66
N MET A 166 39.45 -15.82 0.57
CA MET A 166 40.40 -15.97 1.69
C MET A 166 40.71 -17.45 1.98
N GLY A 167 39.69 -18.31 1.96
CA GLY A 167 39.83 -19.76 2.09
C GLY A 167 40.71 -20.37 1.00
N LEU A 168 40.53 -19.98 -0.27
CA LEU A 168 41.36 -20.45 -1.37
C LEU A 168 42.79 -19.92 -1.28
N MET A 169 42.99 -18.65 -0.91
CA MET A 169 44.32 -18.04 -0.79
C MET A 169 45.21 -18.75 0.24
N PHE A 170 44.64 -19.19 1.37
CA PHE A 170 45.37 -19.95 2.39
C PHE A 170 45.28 -21.47 2.21
N GLY A 171 44.23 -21.97 1.54
CA GLY A 171 43.98 -23.39 1.34
C GLY A 171 44.70 -23.99 0.13
N MET A 172 44.83 -23.25 -0.98
CA MET A 172 45.51 -23.71 -2.20
C MET A 172 46.97 -24.12 -1.96
N PRO A 173 47.81 -23.36 -1.21
CA PRO A 173 49.17 -23.79 -0.89
C PRO A 173 49.20 -25.16 -0.19
N LYS A 174 48.30 -25.36 0.77
CA LYS A 174 48.14 -26.61 1.54
C LYS A 174 47.64 -27.80 0.71
N LEU A 175 46.78 -27.54 -0.28
CA LEU A 175 46.29 -28.56 -1.21
C LEU A 175 47.38 -28.95 -2.22
N MET A 176 48.13 -27.98 -2.75
CA MET A 176 49.26 -28.23 -3.65
C MET A 176 50.39 -29.02 -2.98
N GLU A 177 50.61 -28.86 -1.68
CA GLU A 177 51.59 -29.66 -0.91
C GLU A 177 51.25 -31.16 -0.88
N ASN A 178 49.96 -31.54 -0.94
CA ASN A 178 49.50 -32.93 -0.84
C ASN A 178 48.90 -33.52 -2.13
N MET A 179 48.98 -32.81 -3.26
CA MET A 179 48.49 -33.30 -4.56
C MET A 179 49.53 -34.15 -5.30
N ASP A 180 49.04 -35.18 -6.00
CA ASP A 180 49.80 -36.04 -6.91
C ASP A 180 50.38 -35.26 -8.11
N PRO A 181 51.53 -35.69 -8.68
CA PRO A 181 52.25 -34.96 -9.73
C PRO A 181 51.45 -34.76 -11.01
N GLU A 182 50.61 -35.71 -11.41
CA GLU A 182 49.78 -35.63 -12.62
C GLU A 182 48.73 -34.50 -12.52
N MET A 183 48.14 -34.35 -11.34
CA MET A 183 47.09 -33.36 -11.06
C MET A 183 47.66 -31.93 -10.89
N LYS A 184 48.95 -31.82 -10.56
CA LYS A 184 49.68 -30.54 -10.51
C LYS A 184 49.94 -29.99 -11.91
N GLU A 185 50.33 -30.85 -12.84
CA GLU A 185 50.59 -30.47 -14.23
C GLU A 185 49.31 -30.01 -14.94
N GLU A 186 48.19 -30.73 -14.76
CA GLU A 186 46.88 -30.31 -15.27
C GLU A 186 46.42 -28.96 -14.66
N PHE A 187 46.71 -28.75 -13.38
CA PHE A 187 46.39 -27.49 -12.70
C PHE A 187 47.25 -26.33 -13.22
N GLU A 188 48.55 -26.55 -13.43
CA GLU A 188 49.48 -25.57 -14.03
C GLU A 188 49.11 -25.22 -15.48
N GLU A 189 48.61 -26.19 -16.26
CA GLU A 189 48.05 -25.93 -17.59
C GLU A 189 46.78 -25.08 -17.52
N MET A 190 45.86 -25.38 -16.60
CA MET A 190 44.68 -24.53 -16.35
C MET A 190 45.05 -23.13 -15.86
N GLN A 191 46.15 -22.99 -15.11
CA GLN A 191 46.67 -21.66 -14.72
C GLN A 191 47.21 -20.88 -15.91
N LYS A 192 47.95 -21.54 -16.82
CA LYS A 192 48.43 -20.91 -18.07
C LYS A 192 47.29 -20.52 -19.01
N THR A 193 46.15 -21.21 -18.94
CA THR A 193 45.01 -21.00 -19.85
C THR A 193 43.95 -20.02 -19.31
N GLY A 194 44.11 -19.50 -18.07
CA GLY A 194 43.53 -18.22 -17.68
C GLY A 194 42.09 -18.20 -17.13
N VAL A 195 41.58 -19.29 -16.54
CA VAL A 195 40.26 -19.30 -15.86
C VAL A 195 40.32 -19.36 -14.33
N LEU A 196 41.41 -19.87 -13.74
CA LEU A 196 41.52 -20.02 -12.28
C LEU A 196 42.95 -19.89 -11.73
N GLY A 197 43.92 -19.52 -12.56
CA GLY A 197 45.31 -19.37 -12.15
C GLY A 197 45.88 -18.00 -12.44
N SER A 198 46.03 -17.20 -11.39
CA SER A 198 47.13 -16.27 -11.32
C SER A 198 47.64 -16.25 -9.89
N GLY A 199 48.70 -17.01 -9.64
CA GLY A 199 49.47 -17.03 -8.39
C GLY A 199 50.25 -15.74 -8.12
N THR A 200 49.90 -14.60 -8.71
CA THR A 200 50.60 -13.33 -8.44
C THR A 200 49.62 -12.17 -8.54
N THR A 201 49.28 -11.60 -7.38
CA THR A 201 48.93 -10.18 -7.19
C THR A 201 48.06 -9.55 -8.28
N ASN A 202 46.73 -9.76 -8.25
CA ASN A 202 45.73 -8.76 -8.67
C ASN A 202 44.29 -9.32 -8.64
N THR A 203 43.87 -9.92 -7.52
CA THR A 203 42.45 -10.25 -7.31
C THR A 203 41.56 -9.00 -7.33
N ALA A 204 42.06 -7.84 -6.91
CA ALA A 204 41.35 -6.56 -7.01
C ALA A 204 41.10 -6.11 -8.46
N SER A 205 42.06 -6.33 -9.37
CA SER A 205 41.97 -5.94 -10.78
C SER A 205 41.22 -6.97 -11.62
N GLN A 206 41.26 -8.26 -11.25
CA GLN A 206 40.47 -9.29 -11.91
C GLN A 206 39.01 -9.29 -11.47
N ILE A 207 38.67 -8.88 -10.24
CA ILE A 207 37.26 -8.66 -9.84
C ILE A 207 36.67 -7.43 -10.55
N GLN A 208 37.50 -6.43 -10.88
CA GLN A 208 37.11 -5.30 -11.73
C GLN A 208 36.96 -5.68 -13.21
N ASN A 209 37.75 -6.65 -13.69
CA ASN A 209 37.70 -7.16 -15.07
C ASN A 209 36.78 -8.38 -15.24
N PHE A 210 36.28 -8.95 -14.15
CA PHE A 210 35.24 -9.98 -14.17
C PHE A 210 33.91 -9.26 -14.24
N ASP A 211 33.35 -9.16 -15.44
CA ASP A 211 32.07 -8.55 -15.70
C ASP A 211 30.93 -9.42 -15.13
N LEU A 212 30.81 -9.36 -13.80
CA LEU A 212 29.78 -10.02 -13.02
C LEU A 212 28.38 -9.58 -13.45
N ALA A 213 28.25 -8.37 -14.01
CA ALA A 213 27.01 -7.86 -14.55
C ALA A 213 26.63 -8.55 -15.87
N SER A 214 27.56 -8.79 -16.78
CA SER A 214 27.29 -9.50 -18.05
C SER A 214 26.98 -10.99 -17.83
N TRP A 215 27.61 -11.63 -16.84
CA TRP A 215 27.32 -13.01 -16.45
C TRP A 215 25.93 -13.16 -15.78
N MET A 216 25.57 -12.24 -14.88
CA MET A 216 24.23 -12.21 -14.25
C MET A 216 23.12 -11.74 -15.21
N ALA A 217 23.48 -11.01 -16.27
CA ALA A 217 22.56 -10.55 -17.31
C ALA A 217 22.37 -11.57 -18.46
N GLY A 218 23.06 -12.72 -18.42
CA GLY A 218 22.86 -13.83 -19.36
C GLY A 218 23.19 -13.50 -20.82
N LYS A 219 24.10 -12.56 -21.09
CA LYS A 219 24.44 -12.16 -22.46
C LYS A 219 25.74 -12.80 -22.93
N THR A 220 25.62 -13.79 -23.80
CA THR A 220 26.73 -14.32 -24.60
C THR A 220 27.10 -13.32 -25.69
N ASP A 221 28.33 -12.83 -25.67
CA ASP A 221 28.89 -11.91 -26.67
C ASP A 221 28.85 -12.48 -28.09
N THR A 222 28.35 -11.68 -29.04
CA THR A 222 28.73 -11.76 -30.45
C THR A 222 29.03 -10.36 -30.96
N GLY A 223 30.29 -10.16 -31.38
CA GLY A 223 30.62 -9.27 -32.50
C GLY A 223 30.81 -7.78 -32.22
N SER A 224 32.07 -7.39 -32.17
CA SER A 224 32.62 -6.04 -32.27
C SER A 224 32.05 -5.14 -33.39
N THR A 225 31.81 -3.85 -33.10
CA THR A 225 32.18 -2.72 -33.99
C THR A 225 32.22 -1.40 -33.21
N PRO A 226 33.27 -0.55 -33.34
CA PRO A 226 33.32 0.75 -32.67
C PRO A 226 32.84 1.86 -33.61
N ARG A 227 31.79 2.61 -33.25
CA ARG A 227 31.52 3.91 -33.88
C ARG A 227 30.57 4.78 -33.06
N GLY A 228 31.01 6.02 -32.83
CA GLY A 228 30.08 7.15 -32.83
C GLY A 228 30.00 7.94 -31.53
N GLN A 229 30.96 8.87 -31.34
CA GLN A 229 30.66 10.15 -30.71
C GLN A 229 29.38 10.74 -31.32
N SER A 230 28.49 11.28 -30.48
CA SER A 230 27.42 12.18 -30.91
C SER A 230 27.46 13.45 -30.05
N PRO A 231 27.48 14.65 -30.65
CA PRO A 231 27.58 15.92 -29.95
C PRO A 231 26.20 16.47 -29.54
N ALA A 232 26.27 17.44 -28.62
CA ALA A 232 25.17 18.17 -27.99
C ALA A 232 24.13 18.76 -28.97
N GLY A 233 22.86 18.68 -28.59
CA GLY A 233 21.72 19.25 -29.32
C GLY A 233 21.62 20.77 -29.17
N GLN A 234 21.63 21.48 -30.29
CA GLN A 234 21.20 22.87 -30.37
C GLN A 234 19.68 22.95 -30.59
N ALA A 235 19.04 23.77 -29.76
CA ALA A 235 17.66 24.18 -29.86
C ALA A 235 17.39 24.99 -31.14
N LYS A 236 16.24 24.75 -31.78
CA LYS A 236 15.64 25.66 -32.76
C LYS A 236 14.18 25.93 -32.42
N LYS A 237 13.90 27.22 -32.25
CA LYS A 237 12.57 27.84 -32.24
C LYS A 237 11.75 27.41 -33.46
N ARG A 238 10.49 27.10 -33.22
CA ARG A 238 9.36 27.52 -34.05
C ARG A 238 8.12 27.60 -33.17
#